data_AF-A0A2N5KI48-F1
#
_entry.id   AF-A0A2N5KI48-F1
#
_cell.length_a   1.000
_cell.length_b   1.000
_cell.length_c   1.000
_cell.angle_alpha   90.00
_cell.angle_beta   90.00
_cell.angle_gamma   90.00
#
_symmetry.space_group_name_H-M   'P 1'
#
loop_
_entity.id
_entity.type
_entity.pdbx_description
1 polymer ?
#
loop_
_entity_poly.entity_id
_entity_poly.type
_entity_poly.pdbx_seq_one_letter_code
_entity_poly.pdbx_strand_id
1 'polypeptide(L)'
;MASKEKGTSPIKASPPINNPQRQEEGDNVILPDDTRGRYMFRKALEAVKTIPIEQVAAEYGEFKPQGPGQLRGRCIAPDHTDRTPSMTVYTDTGRWRCYGCGMRGDVVDLEEMAGRHLEAWTAVRALAERYGVELPTRPKRWHEWQSEKSRRHDAIRDVRARLYQRRLFRMFAADLERIEDPAEREEEARTTYADLHVLAYACAEWKAGR
;
A
#
# COMPACT_ATOMS: atom_id res chain seq x y z
N MET A 1 -11.98 31.33 59.97
CA MET A 1 -11.76 31.50 58.53
C MET A 1 -10.93 30.33 58.06
N ALA A 2 -11.54 29.34 57.39
CA ALA A 2 -10.87 28.12 56.95
C ALA A 2 -11.09 27.94 55.45
N SER A 3 -10.00 28.01 54.70
CA SER A 3 -9.91 27.80 53.26
C SER A 3 -10.24 26.35 52.91
N LYS A 4 -11.15 26.13 51.96
CA LYS A 4 -11.35 24.82 51.33
C LYS A 4 -10.69 24.81 49.95
N GLU A 5 -9.64 24.01 49.83
CA GLU A 5 -8.97 23.68 48.58
C GLU A 5 -9.90 22.84 47.69
N LYS A 6 -10.00 23.19 46.41
CA LYS A 6 -10.73 22.42 45.40
C LYS A 6 -9.80 21.33 44.85
N GLY A 7 -10.02 20.08 45.28
CA GLY A 7 -9.40 18.89 44.69
C GLY A 7 -9.93 18.65 43.27
N THR A 8 -9.03 18.69 42.29
CA THR A 8 -9.33 18.29 40.90
C THR A 8 -9.01 16.80 40.78
N SER A 9 -10.03 15.95 40.69
CA SER A 9 -9.84 14.52 40.46
C SER A 9 -9.33 14.26 39.03
N PRO A 10 -8.33 13.40 38.83
CA PRO A 10 -7.79 13.11 37.50
C PRO A 10 -8.75 12.21 36.72
N ILE A 11 -9.06 12.62 35.48
CA ILE A 11 -9.84 11.82 34.53
C ILE A 11 -9.01 10.58 34.18
N LYS A 12 -9.46 9.39 34.59
CA LYS A 12 -8.85 8.13 34.17
C LYS A 12 -9.05 7.96 32.66
N ALA A 13 -7.96 7.77 31.93
CA ALA A 13 -7.99 7.44 30.51
C ALA A 13 -8.64 6.06 30.33
N SER A 14 -9.61 5.95 29.41
CA SER A 14 -10.16 4.67 28.99
C SER A 14 -9.06 3.80 28.36
N PRO A 15 -9.08 2.47 28.58
CA PRO A 15 -8.07 1.58 28.03
C PRO A 15 -8.12 1.56 26.50
N PRO A 16 -6.96 1.37 25.83
CA PRO A 16 -6.93 1.25 24.39
C PRO A 16 -7.76 0.04 23.95
N ILE A 17 -8.63 0.25 22.96
CA ILE A 17 -9.34 -0.82 22.28
C ILE A 17 -8.29 -1.67 21.58
N ASN A 18 -8.00 -2.84 22.15
CA ASN A 18 -7.15 -3.85 21.55
C ASN A 18 -7.85 -4.36 20.29
N ASN A 19 -7.27 -4.09 19.12
CA ASN A 19 -7.72 -4.69 17.86
C ASN A 19 -6.84 -5.93 17.63
N PRO A 20 -7.32 -7.15 17.95
CA PRO A 20 -6.53 -8.34 17.74
C PRO A 20 -6.51 -8.64 16.24
N GLN A 21 -5.33 -9.02 15.74
CA GLN A 21 -5.07 -9.50 14.37
C GLN A 21 -4.80 -8.42 13.31
N ARG A 22 -3.64 -7.78 13.40
CA ARG A 22 -2.81 -7.56 12.21
C ARG A 22 -1.59 -8.45 12.35
N GLN A 23 -1.70 -9.68 11.86
CA GLN A 23 -0.55 -10.55 11.69
C GLN A 23 0.41 -9.85 10.73
N GLU A 24 1.61 -9.54 11.21
CA GLU A 24 2.73 -9.08 10.40
C GLU A 24 3.30 -10.31 9.68
N GLU A 25 2.65 -10.74 8.60
CA GLU A 25 3.16 -11.82 7.74
C GLU A 25 3.23 -11.35 6.28
N GLY A 26 4.43 -11.44 5.71
CA GLY A 26 4.66 -11.59 4.26
C GLY A 26 4.72 -10.31 3.41
N ASP A 27 5.93 -9.98 2.96
CA ASP A 27 6.25 -9.21 1.74
C ASP A 27 5.68 -7.80 1.58
N ASN A 28 6.30 -6.84 2.26
CA ASN A 28 6.10 -5.40 2.06
C ASN A 28 6.76 -4.85 0.78
N VAL A 29 6.52 -5.48 -0.37
CA VAL A 29 6.87 -4.87 -1.66
C VAL A 29 5.66 -4.12 -2.21
N ILE A 30 5.38 -2.94 -1.64
CA ILE A 30 4.31 -2.04 -2.09
C ILE A 30 4.95 -0.85 -2.83
N LEU A 31 4.86 -0.84 -4.16
CA LEU A 31 5.24 0.30 -4.99
C LEU A 31 4.03 1.14 -5.44
N PRO A 32 4.20 2.46 -5.60
CA PRO A 32 3.18 3.47 -5.28
C PRO A 32 2.53 4.15 -6.49
N ASP A 33 1.22 4.34 -6.36
CA ASP A 33 0.46 5.48 -6.88
C ASP A 33 0.76 6.74 -6.03
N ASP A 34 1.84 7.45 -6.35
CA ASP A 34 2.02 8.91 -6.25
C ASP A 34 3.41 9.27 -6.80
N THR A 35 3.74 10.55 -6.97
CA THR A 35 4.96 11.03 -7.65
C THR A 35 6.29 10.46 -7.12
N ARG A 36 6.36 9.92 -5.89
CA ARG A 36 7.54 9.21 -5.35
C ARG A 36 7.64 7.76 -5.80
N GLY A 37 6.54 7.20 -6.28
CA GLY A 37 6.49 5.88 -6.89
C GLY A 37 7.33 5.74 -8.15
N ARG A 38 7.44 6.81 -8.94
CA ARG A 38 8.32 6.82 -10.11
C ARG A 38 9.80 6.64 -9.76
N TYR A 39 10.27 7.20 -8.64
CA TYR A 39 11.67 7.03 -8.22
C TYR A 39 11.96 5.59 -7.79
N MET A 40 11.11 5.03 -6.93
CA MET A 40 11.30 3.67 -6.43
C MET A 40 11.11 2.64 -7.55
N PHE A 41 10.14 2.84 -8.43
CA PHE A 41 9.92 2.00 -9.60
C PHE A 41 11.12 2.05 -10.56
N ARG A 42 11.67 3.24 -10.83
CA ARG A 42 12.91 3.36 -11.62
C ARG A 42 14.08 2.62 -10.96
N LYS A 43 14.23 2.70 -9.64
CA LYS A 43 15.27 1.96 -8.91
C LYS A 43 15.07 0.45 -8.99
N ALA A 44 13.82 -0.02 -8.93
CA ALA A 44 13.50 -1.43 -9.10
C ALA A 44 13.81 -1.91 -10.53
N LEU A 45 13.47 -1.11 -11.55
CA LEU A 45 13.86 -1.37 -12.94
C LEU A 45 15.38 -1.42 -13.10
N GLU A 46 16.11 -0.46 -12.53
CA GLU A 46 17.59 -0.44 -12.55
C GLU A 46 18.18 -1.72 -11.92
N ALA A 47 17.61 -2.19 -10.81
CA ALA A 47 18.06 -3.41 -10.13
C ALA A 47 17.81 -4.66 -10.97
N VAL A 48 16.62 -4.82 -11.55
CA VAL A 48 16.27 -6.01 -12.34
C VAL A 48 16.98 -6.02 -13.71
N LYS A 49 17.31 -4.85 -14.26
CA LYS A 49 18.07 -4.75 -15.52
C LYS A 49 19.52 -5.24 -15.42
N THR A 50 20.02 -5.57 -14.22
CA THR A 50 21.34 -6.23 -14.08
C THR A 50 21.28 -7.72 -14.37
N ILE A 51 20.09 -8.31 -14.48
CA ILE A 51 19.91 -9.72 -14.82
C ILE A 51 20.33 -9.93 -16.29
N PRO A 52 21.19 -10.92 -16.59
CA PRO A 52 21.59 -11.22 -17.96
C PRO A 52 20.38 -11.64 -18.81
N ILE A 53 20.11 -10.87 -19.86
CA ILE A 53 18.91 -11.07 -20.70
C ILE A 53 18.90 -12.43 -21.39
N GLU A 54 20.06 -12.99 -21.70
CA GLU A 54 20.20 -14.31 -22.29
C GLU A 54 19.72 -15.44 -21.39
N GLN A 55 19.81 -15.27 -20.06
CA GLN A 55 19.31 -16.26 -19.10
C GLN A 55 17.79 -16.27 -19.13
N VAL A 56 17.18 -15.07 -19.08
CA VAL A 56 15.72 -14.93 -19.16
C VAL A 56 15.20 -15.41 -20.52
N ALA A 57 15.86 -15.04 -21.63
CA ALA A 57 15.46 -15.48 -22.96
C ALA A 57 15.52 -17.01 -23.13
N ALA A 58 16.53 -17.65 -22.55
CA ALA A 58 16.69 -19.11 -22.60
C ALA A 58 15.56 -19.88 -21.90
N GLU A 59 14.84 -19.26 -20.95
CA GLU A 59 13.65 -19.87 -20.32
C GLU A 59 12.49 -20.04 -21.31
N TYR A 60 12.37 -19.15 -22.30
CA TYR A 60 11.25 -19.10 -23.22
C TYR A 60 11.55 -19.67 -24.60
N GLY A 61 12.82 -19.86 -24.95
CA GLY A 61 13.19 -20.38 -26.26
C GLY A 61 14.66 -20.74 -26.41
N GLU A 62 14.96 -21.44 -27.50
CA GLU A 62 16.32 -21.81 -27.84
C GLU A 62 16.98 -20.71 -28.69
N PHE A 63 18.14 -20.24 -28.24
CA PHE A 63 18.95 -19.24 -28.92
C PHE A 63 20.35 -19.79 -29.20
N LYS A 64 20.89 -19.48 -30.39
CA LYS A 64 22.23 -19.89 -30.82
C LYS A 64 23.13 -18.67 -31.03
N PRO A 65 24.44 -18.74 -30.74
CA PRO A 65 25.35 -17.63 -30.99
C PRO A 65 25.35 -17.18 -32.45
N GLN A 66 25.32 -15.87 -32.66
CA GLN A 66 25.37 -15.22 -33.97
C GLN A 66 26.44 -14.11 -33.98
N GLY A 67 27.65 -14.48 -33.58
CA GLY A 67 28.79 -13.56 -33.42
C GLY A 67 28.95 -13.07 -31.97
N PRO A 68 29.97 -12.24 -31.71
CA PRO A 68 30.22 -11.71 -30.37
C PRO A 68 29.02 -10.91 -29.85
N GLY A 69 28.60 -11.20 -28.62
CA GLY A 69 27.56 -10.45 -27.93
C GLY A 69 26.13 -10.65 -28.45
N GLN A 70 25.90 -11.62 -29.34
CA GLN A 70 24.63 -11.80 -30.04
C GLN A 70 24.17 -13.25 -30.04
N LEU A 71 22.91 -13.46 -29.66
CA LEU A 71 22.21 -14.74 -29.76
C LEU A 71 21.01 -14.60 -30.68
N ARG A 72 20.78 -15.59 -31.54
CA ARG A 72 19.65 -15.62 -32.48
C ARG A 72 18.75 -16.82 -32.21
N GLY A 73 17.45 -16.58 -32.18
CA GLY A 73 16.44 -17.59 -31.90
C GLY A 73 15.14 -17.32 -32.65
N ARG A 74 14.17 -18.22 -32.47
CA ARG A 74 12.80 -17.98 -32.94
C ARG A 74 12.14 -16.91 -32.07
N CYS A 75 11.14 -16.25 -32.62
CA CYS A 75 10.34 -15.31 -31.86
C CYS A 75 9.61 -16.04 -30.71
N ILE A 76 9.73 -15.52 -29.49
CA ILE A 76 9.07 -16.04 -28.29
C ILE A 76 7.76 -15.31 -27.97
N ALA A 77 7.38 -14.34 -28.80
CA ALA A 77 6.16 -13.59 -28.59
C ALA A 77 4.91 -14.48 -28.73
N PRO A 78 3.91 -14.35 -27.84
CA PRO A 78 2.73 -15.23 -27.83
C PRO A 78 1.91 -15.21 -29.13
N ASP A 79 1.97 -14.11 -29.89
CA ASP A 79 1.18 -13.83 -31.08
C ASP A 79 1.96 -13.99 -32.39
N HIS A 80 3.22 -14.42 -32.34
CA HIS A 80 4.05 -14.56 -33.53
C HIS A 80 4.85 -15.87 -33.56
N THR A 81 4.27 -16.87 -34.22
CA THR A 81 4.92 -18.16 -34.49
C THR A 81 5.79 -18.07 -35.74
N ASP A 82 7.10 -17.89 -35.54
CA ASP A 82 8.06 -17.83 -36.65
C ASP A 82 8.66 -19.21 -36.99
N ARG A 83 8.73 -19.52 -38.28
CA ARG A 83 9.40 -20.74 -38.80
C ARG A 83 10.92 -20.56 -38.86
N THR A 84 11.39 -19.33 -39.00
CA THR A 84 12.81 -18.97 -39.13
C THR A 84 13.28 -18.20 -37.90
N PRO A 85 14.55 -18.31 -37.48
CA PRO A 85 15.06 -17.47 -36.40
C PRO A 85 15.06 -15.98 -36.80
N SER A 86 14.17 -15.19 -36.24
CA SER A 86 14.07 -13.73 -36.48
C SER A 86 14.36 -12.88 -35.27
N MET A 87 14.49 -13.48 -34.09
CA MET A 87 14.77 -12.75 -32.85
C MET A 87 16.27 -12.77 -32.56
N THR A 88 16.80 -11.59 -32.22
CA THR A 88 18.19 -11.40 -31.79
C THR A 88 18.21 -10.80 -30.39
N VAL A 89 19.00 -11.41 -29.51
CA VAL A 89 19.28 -10.96 -28.15
C VAL A 89 20.72 -10.45 -28.12
N TYR A 90 20.90 -9.22 -27.65
CA TYR A 90 22.19 -8.53 -27.54
C TYR A 90 22.64 -8.56 -26.09
N THR A 91 23.52 -9.51 -25.75
CA THR A 91 23.99 -9.74 -24.37
C THR A 91 24.75 -8.53 -23.83
N ASP A 92 25.52 -7.85 -24.68
CA ASP A 92 26.36 -6.71 -24.27
C ASP A 92 25.53 -5.48 -23.85
N THR A 93 24.31 -5.34 -24.39
CA THR A 93 23.45 -4.18 -24.13
C THR A 93 22.22 -4.51 -23.29
N GLY A 94 21.98 -5.79 -22.97
CA GLY A 94 20.78 -6.24 -22.26
C GLY A 94 19.48 -5.98 -23.04
N ARG A 95 19.54 -6.04 -24.38
CA ARG A 95 18.40 -5.71 -25.26
C ARG A 95 18.06 -6.85 -26.19
N TRP A 96 16.85 -6.82 -26.73
CA TRP A 96 16.40 -7.77 -27.74
C TRP A 96 15.61 -7.07 -28.83
N ARG A 97 15.55 -7.70 -30.02
CA ARG A 97 14.71 -7.28 -31.13
C ARG A 97 14.28 -8.49 -31.95
N CYS A 98 12.99 -8.59 -32.22
CA CYS A 98 12.46 -9.50 -33.23
C CYS A 98 12.33 -8.77 -34.56
N TYR A 99 13.05 -9.24 -35.57
CA TYR A 99 13.01 -8.68 -36.92
C TYR A 99 11.74 -9.12 -37.69
N GLY A 100 11.05 -10.17 -37.26
CA GLY A 100 9.81 -10.64 -37.86
C GLY A 100 8.59 -9.81 -37.45
N CYS A 101 8.36 -9.62 -36.14
CA CYS A 101 7.20 -8.87 -35.63
C CYS A 101 7.51 -7.41 -35.26
N GLY A 102 8.79 -7.01 -35.21
CA GLY A 102 9.21 -5.64 -34.88
C GLY A 102 9.26 -5.30 -33.39
N MET A 103 8.83 -6.22 -32.52
CA MET A 103 8.95 -6.05 -31.07
C MET A 103 10.41 -6.00 -30.63
N ARG A 104 10.66 -5.24 -29.57
CA ARG A 104 11.99 -4.97 -29.02
C ARG A 104 11.85 -4.48 -27.59
N GLY A 105 12.93 -4.57 -26.84
CA GLY A 105 12.96 -4.04 -25.49
C GLY A 105 14.19 -4.46 -24.71
N ASP A 106 14.10 -4.32 -23.41
CA ASP A 106 15.04 -4.87 -22.44
C ASP A 106 14.50 -6.14 -21.76
N VAL A 107 15.19 -6.61 -20.73
CA VAL A 107 14.83 -7.82 -19.98
C VAL A 107 13.43 -7.75 -19.34
N VAL A 108 12.98 -6.56 -18.94
CA VAL A 108 11.65 -6.37 -18.35
C VAL A 108 10.59 -6.46 -19.44
N ASP A 109 10.82 -5.82 -20.59
CA ASP A 109 9.91 -5.92 -21.74
C ASP A 109 9.81 -7.37 -22.27
N LEU A 110 10.94 -8.09 -22.24
CA LEU A 110 11.01 -9.50 -22.62
C LEU A 110 10.13 -10.34 -21.70
N GLU A 111 10.30 -10.17 -20.39
CA GLU A 111 9.50 -10.86 -19.39
C GLU A 111 8.01 -10.49 -19.49
N GLU A 112 7.70 -9.20 -19.63
CA GLU A 112 6.33 -8.73 -19.70
C GLU A 112 5.57 -9.42 -20.84
N MET A 113 6.20 -9.45 -22.01
CA MET A 113 5.67 -10.11 -23.19
C MET A 113 5.60 -11.64 -23.03
N ALA A 114 6.68 -12.28 -22.61
CA ALA A 114 6.79 -13.74 -22.60
C ALA A 114 5.99 -14.38 -21.43
N GLY A 115 6.02 -13.75 -20.26
CA GLY A 115 5.27 -14.12 -19.05
C GLY A 115 3.80 -13.67 -19.04
N ARG A 116 3.36 -12.90 -20.05
CA ARG A 116 1.99 -12.36 -20.19
C ARG A 116 1.58 -11.46 -19.01
N HIS A 117 2.49 -10.61 -18.57
CA HIS A 117 2.21 -9.63 -17.54
C HIS A 117 1.45 -8.44 -18.13
N LEU A 118 0.39 -7.99 -17.44
CA LEU A 118 -0.37 -6.81 -17.85
C LEU A 118 0.28 -5.49 -17.42
N GLU A 119 1.14 -5.56 -16.40
CA GLU A 119 1.83 -4.41 -15.83
C GLU A 119 3.31 -4.71 -15.65
N ALA A 120 4.17 -3.79 -16.08
CA ALA A 120 5.63 -3.90 -15.95
C ALA A 120 6.11 -4.25 -14.53
N TRP A 121 5.39 -3.80 -13.50
CA TRP A 121 5.73 -4.14 -12.12
C TRP A 121 5.63 -5.64 -11.82
N THR A 122 4.63 -6.32 -12.39
CA THR A 122 4.47 -7.76 -12.17
C THR A 122 5.62 -8.54 -12.81
N ALA A 123 6.13 -8.10 -13.97
CA ALA A 123 7.34 -8.64 -14.59
C ALA A 123 8.60 -8.36 -13.73
N VAL A 124 8.76 -7.13 -13.22
CA VAL A 124 9.86 -6.77 -12.31
C VAL A 124 9.89 -7.66 -11.07
N ARG A 125 8.72 -7.90 -10.45
CA ARG A 125 8.63 -8.77 -9.28
C ARG A 125 8.97 -10.23 -9.62
N ALA A 126 8.44 -10.75 -10.72
CA ALA A 126 8.72 -12.12 -11.17
C ALA A 126 10.21 -12.34 -11.46
N LEU A 127 10.87 -11.37 -12.09
CA LEU A 127 12.32 -11.41 -12.32
C LEU A 127 13.10 -11.33 -11.01
N ALA A 128 12.72 -10.42 -10.11
CA ALA A 128 13.40 -10.28 -8.82
C ALA A 128 13.33 -11.55 -7.97
N GLU A 129 12.16 -12.19 -7.92
CA GLU A 129 11.94 -13.43 -7.18
C GLU A 129 12.74 -14.60 -7.78
N ARG A 130 12.70 -14.76 -9.11
CA ARG A 130 13.41 -15.86 -9.78
C ARG A 130 14.93 -15.74 -9.72
N TYR A 131 15.45 -14.52 -9.84
CA TYR A 131 16.90 -14.26 -9.89
C TYR A 131 17.48 -13.78 -8.56
N GLY A 132 16.68 -13.75 -7.49
CA GLY A 132 17.12 -13.34 -6.16
C GLY A 132 17.61 -11.89 -6.09
N VAL A 133 17.03 -10.99 -6.89
CA VAL A 133 17.40 -9.56 -6.89
C VAL A 133 16.62 -8.84 -5.80
N GLU A 134 17.32 -8.25 -4.84
CA GLU A 134 16.69 -7.43 -3.81
C GLU A 134 16.12 -6.13 -4.41
N LEU A 135 14.81 -5.96 -4.29
CA LEU A 135 14.13 -4.74 -4.72
C LEU A 135 14.24 -3.64 -3.65
N PRO A 136 14.33 -2.36 -4.06
CA PRO A 136 14.42 -1.26 -3.12
C PRO A 136 13.16 -1.17 -2.27
N THR A 137 13.32 -1.35 -0.95
CA THR A 137 12.25 -1.20 0.02
C THR A 137 12.11 0.27 0.45
N ARG A 138 10.92 0.66 0.91
CA ARG A 138 10.76 2.01 1.46
C ARG A 138 11.59 2.13 2.74
N PRO A 139 12.28 3.27 2.95
CA PRO A 139 13.10 3.45 4.13
C PRO A 139 12.22 3.43 5.39
N LYS A 140 12.77 2.92 6.50
CA LYS A 140 12.10 2.86 7.81
C LYS A 140 11.44 4.19 8.21
N ARG A 141 12.12 5.31 7.95
CA ARG A 141 11.62 6.68 8.21
C ARG A 141 10.28 6.96 7.52
N TRP A 142 10.04 6.40 6.34
CA TRP A 142 8.75 6.54 5.64
C TRP A 142 7.64 5.81 6.40
N HIS A 143 7.90 4.59 6.87
CA HIS A 143 6.96 3.83 7.70
C HIS A 143 6.68 4.56 9.02
N GLU A 144 7.72 5.04 9.69
CA GLU A 144 7.60 5.84 10.92
C GLU A 144 6.76 7.11 10.70
N TRP A 145 6.98 7.82 9.58
CA TRP A 145 6.20 8.99 9.22
C TRP A 145 4.73 8.66 8.94
N GLN A 146 4.43 7.54 8.25
CA GLN A 146 3.06 7.10 8.02
C GLN A 146 2.36 6.72 9.32
N SER A 147 3.02 5.96 10.19
CA SER A 147 2.49 5.63 11.51
C SER A 147 2.23 6.89 12.34
N GLU A 148 3.17 7.84 12.34
CA GLU A 148 3.01 9.12 13.03
C GLU A 148 1.86 9.94 12.46
N LYS A 149 1.73 10.00 11.13
CA LYS A 149 0.61 10.68 10.46
C LYS A 149 -0.73 10.04 10.82
N SER A 150 -0.81 8.70 10.82
CA SER A 150 -2.01 7.97 11.26
C SER A 150 -2.36 8.33 12.70
N ARG A 151 -1.39 8.24 13.63
CA ARG A 151 -1.61 8.60 15.04
C ARG A 151 -2.16 10.02 15.21
N ARG A 152 -1.62 10.99 14.47
CA ARG A 152 -2.11 12.37 14.49
C ARG A 152 -3.53 12.48 13.96
N HIS A 153 -3.84 11.80 12.85
CA HIS A 153 -5.17 11.79 12.27
C HIS A 153 -6.19 11.15 13.22
N ASP A 154 -5.83 10.05 13.87
CA ASP A 154 -6.67 9.34 14.83
C ASP A 154 -6.91 10.21 16.07
N ALA A 155 -5.87 10.86 16.61
CA ALA A 155 -6.02 11.81 17.71
C ALA A 155 -6.95 12.99 17.35
N ILE A 156 -6.82 13.54 16.13
CA ILE A 156 -7.73 14.61 15.65
C ILE A 156 -9.16 14.08 15.51
N ARG A 157 -9.34 12.86 15.01
CA ARG A 157 -10.64 12.20 14.87
C ARG A 157 -11.30 12.02 16.23
N ASP A 158 -10.57 11.53 17.23
CA ASP A 158 -11.07 11.35 18.60
C ASP A 158 -11.51 12.66 19.25
N VAL A 159 -10.75 13.75 19.03
CA VAL A 159 -11.14 15.09 19.51
C VAL A 159 -12.44 15.53 18.83
N ARG A 160 -12.57 15.35 17.51
CA ARG A 160 -13.79 15.68 16.77
C ARG A 160 -14.98 14.84 17.22
N ALA A 161 -14.80 13.54 17.38
CA ALA A 161 -15.84 12.62 17.84
C ALA A 161 -16.38 13.06 19.21
N ARG A 162 -15.51 13.37 20.17
CA ARG A 162 -15.94 13.90 21.48
C ARG A 162 -16.70 15.22 21.39
N LEU A 163 -16.32 16.11 20.48
CA LEU A 163 -17.06 17.36 20.25
C LEU A 163 -18.44 17.10 19.65
N TYR A 164 -18.55 16.18 18.68
CA TYR A 164 -19.83 15.79 18.10
C TYR A 164 -20.72 15.09 19.11
N GLN A 165 -20.18 14.16 19.91
CA GLN A 165 -20.92 13.44 20.94
C GLN A 165 -21.55 14.41 21.95
N ARG A 166 -20.79 15.39 22.43
CA ARG A 166 -21.31 16.46 23.30
C ARG A 166 -22.37 17.31 22.63
N ARG A 167 -22.22 17.60 21.33
CA ARG A 167 -23.20 18.39 20.57
C ARG A 167 -24.50 17.61 20.35
N LEU A 168 -24.40 16.34 19.98
CA LEU A 168 -25.54 15.44 19.81
C LEU A 168 -26.28 15.25 21.14
N PHE A 169 -25.54 15.00 22.22
CA PHE A 169 -26.13 14.81 23.55
C PHE A 169 -26.96 16.02 23.99
N ARG A 170 -26.49 17.25 23.72
CA ARG A 170 -27.25 18.48 24.00
C ARG A 170 -28.60 18.54 23.29
N MET A 171 -28.78 17.83 22.17
CA MET A 171 -30.05 17.79 21.46
C MET A 171 -31.10 16.95 22.23
N PHE A 172 -30.66 15.96 23.02
CA PHE A 172 -31.52 15.08 23.82
C PHE A 172 -31.70 15.54 25.27
N ALA A 173 -31.02 16.62 25.68
CA ALA A 173 -31.06 17.11 27.06
C ALA A 173 -32.50 17.39 27.53
N ALA A 174 -33.35 17.95 26.67
CA ALA A 174 -34.74 18.24 26.99
C ALA A 174 -35.58 16.98 27.21
N ASP A 175 -35.28 15.87 26.52
CA ASP A 175 -35.98 14.60 26.71
C ASP A 175 -35.55 13.94 28.03
N LEU A 176 -34.26 14.00 28.37
CA LEU A 176 -33.74 13.50 29.63
C LEU A 176 -34.29 14.28 30.83
N GLU A 177 -34.45 15.60 30.72
CA GLU A 177 -35.03 16.43 31.79
C GLU A 177 -36.50 16.10 32.11
N ARG A 178 -37.21 15.41 31.20
CA ARG A 178 -38.59 14.96 31.44
C ARG A 178 -38.68 13.74 32.36
N ILE A 179 -37.59 13.02 32.59
CA ILE A 179 -37.55 11.84 33.46
C ILE A 179 -37.59 12.31 34.93
N GLU A 180 -38.65 11.97 35.65
CA GLU A 180 -38.87 12.44 37.02
C GLU A 180 -37.88 11.83 38.01
N ASP A 181 -37.65 10.51 37.96
CA ASP A 181 -36.72 9.81 38.84
C ASP A 181 -35.25 10.22 38.55
N PRO A 182 -34.52 10.79 39.53
CA PRO A 182 -33.12 11.18 39.33
C PRO A 182 -32.20 10.01 38.99
N ALA A 183 -32.44 8.81 39.54
CA ALA A 183 -31.58 7.66 39.30
C ALA A 183 -31.75 7.14 37.86
N GLU A 184 -33.00 6.97 37.41
CA GLU A 184 -33.33 6.66 36.02
C GLU A 184 -32.78 7.71 35.04
N ARG A 185 -32.89 9.00 35.38
CA ARG A 185 -32.36 10.09 34.54
C ARG A 185 -30.86 10.01 34.35
N GLU A 186 -30.10 9.75 35.42
CA GLU A 186 -28.64 9.65 35.36
C GLU A 186 -28.21 8.43 34.55
N GLU A 187 -28.90 7.31 34.74
CA GLU A 187 -28.67 6.07 33.97
C GLU A 187 -28.92 6.29 32.48
N GLU A 188 -30.08 6.85 32.12
CA GLU A 188 -30.47 7.11 30.74
C GLU A 188 -29.55 8.14 30.08
N ALA A 189 -29.12 9.18 30.81
CA ALA A 189 -28.15 10.15 30.34
C ALA A 189 -26.79 9.50 30.03
N ARG A 190 -26.31 8.60 30.90
CA ARG A 190 -25.05 7.89 30.69
C ARG A 190 -25.12 6.97 29.47
N THR A 191 -26.20 6.21 29.34
CA THR A 191 -26.43 5.29 28.22
C THR A 191 -26.56 6.05 26.91
N THR A 192 -27.42 7.07 26.86
CA THR A 192 -27.56 7.96 25.69
C THR A 192 -26.23 8.58 25.29
N TYR A 193 -25.45 9.10 26.26
CA TYR A 193 -24.14 9.67 25.93
C TYR A 193 -23.22 8.62 25.31
N ALA A 194 -23.17 7.40 25.85
CA ALA A 194 -22.35 6.31 25.32
C ALA A 194 -22.78 5.89 23.90
N ASP A 195 -24.07 5.71 23.65
CA ASP A 195 -24.61 5.27 22.36
C ASP A 195 -24.35 6.28 21.24
N LEU A 196 -24.39 7.57 21.57
CA LEU A 196 -24.07 8.65 20.65
C LEU A 196 -22.60 8.64 20.18
N HIS A 197 -21.70 7.90 20.84
CA HIS A 197 -20.30 7.81 20.42
C HIS A 197 -20.17 7.29 18.99
N VAL A 198 -20.94 6.26 18.61
CA VAL A 198 -20.87 5.63 17.28
C VAL A 198 -21.23 6.65 16.19
N LEU A 199 -22.34 7.37 16.39
CA LEU A 199 -22.80 8.42 15.47
C LEU A 199 -21.80 9.58 15.42
N ALA A 200 -21.25 9.98 16.56
CA ALA A 200 -20.28 11.06 16.66
C ALA A 200 -18.95 10.72 15.95
N TYR A 201 -18.51 9.46 16.05
CA TYR A 201 -17.31 8.97 15.37
C TYR A 201 -17.52 8.95 13.85
N ALA A 202 -18.67 8.47 13.37
CA ALA A 202 -19.03 8.54 11.95
C ALA A 202 -19.08 9.98 11.42
N CYS A 203 -19.63 10.93 12.21
CA CYS A 203 -19.61 12.36 11.87
C CYS A 203 -18.20 12.94 11.77
N ALA A 204 -17.28 12.47 12.63
CA ALA A 204 -15.88 12.90 12.62
C ALA A 204 -15.13 12.41 11.37
N GLU A 205 -15.44 11.20 10.88
CA GLU A 205 -14.87 10.62 9.67
C GLU A 205 -15.37 11.33 8.39
N TRP A 206 -16.67 11.57 8.27
CA TRP A 206 -17.25 12.17 7.07
C TRP A 206 -16.70 13.56 6.74
N LYS A 207 -16.29 14.34 7.75
CA LYS A 207 -15.64 15.65 7.55
C LYS A 207 -14.12 15.58 7.38
N ALA A 208 -13.48 14.43 7.55
CA ALA A 208 -12.06 14.25 7.25
C ALA A 208 -11.79 13.91 5.78
N GLY A 209 -12.81 13.44 5.04
CA GLY A 209 -12.74 13.09 3.62
C GLY A 209 -13.18 14.17 2.62
N ARG A 210 -13.50 15.38 3.10
CA ARG A 210 -13.67 16.60 2.27
C ARG A 210 -12.57 17.59 2.62
#